data_AF-A0AB34HH83-F1
#
_entry.id   AF-A0AB34HH83-F1
#
_cell.length_a   1.000
_cell.length_b   1.000
_cell.length_c   1.000
_cell.angle_alpha   90.00
_cell.angle_beta   90.00
_cell.angle_gamma   90.00
#
_symmetry.space_group_name_H-M   'P 1'
#
loop_
_entity.id
_entity.type
_entity.pdbx_description
1 polymer ?
#
loop_
_entity_poly.entity_id
_entity_poly.type
_entity_poly.pdbx_seq_one_letter_code
_entity_poly.pdbx_strand_id
1 'polypeptide(L)'
;MVCIMSGASRQLALFLCGCCVAALGVQAEERCPAERHQAAQYVAAVYEHRSILSPNPLALTSREQALELMNQNLDIYEEQVTIAAQKARSAPGSACWQSRAD
;
A
#
# COMPACT_ATOMS: atom_id res chain seq x y z
N MET A 1 36.73 -50.94 -36.71
CA MET A 1 37.68 -49.92 -36.25
C MET A 1 37.11 -48.56 -36.65
N VAL A 2 36.42 -47.87 -35.75
CA VAL A 2 35.80 -46.56 -36.01
C VAL A 2 36.71 -45.51 -35.36
N CYS A 3 37.41 -44.73 -36.19
CA CYS A 3 38.21 -43.60 -35.73
C CYS A 3 37.26 -42.47 -35.33
N ILE A 4 37.01 -42.31 -34.02
CA ILE A 4 36.26 -41.15 -33.53
C ILE A 4 37.25 -39.99 -33.42
N MET A 5 37.09 -38.99 -34.29
CA MET A 5 37.89 -37.77 -34.28
C MET A 5 37.60 -36.95 -33.01
N SER A 6 38.31 -37.28 -31.93
CA SER A 6 38.07 -36.80 -30.57
C SER A 6 38.67 -35.41 -30.25
N GLY A 7 39.07 -34.63 -31.25
CA GLY A 7 39.73 -33.32 -31.07
C GLY A 7 38.79 -32.11 -31.22
N ALA A 8 37.91 -32.13 -32.23
CA ALA A 8 37.07 -30.99 -32.57
C ALA A 8 35.93 -30.76 -31.57
N SER A 9 35.39 -31.84 -30.99
CA SER A 9 34.31 -31.78 -29.99
C SER A 9 34.75 -31.08 -28.70
N ARG A 10 36.00 -31.30 -28.27
CA ARG A 10 36.53 -30.68 -27.04
C ARG A 10 36.74 -29.18 -27.20
N GLN A 11 37.21 -28.75 -28.37
CA GLN A 11 37.37 -27.33 -28.66
C GLN A 11 36.03 -26.61 -28.77
N LEU A 12 35.04 -27.26 -29.40
CA LEU A 12 33.69 -26.70 -29.53
C LEU A 12 32.98 -26.63 -28.17
N ALA A 13 33.14 -27.64 -27.31
CA ALA A 13 32.58 -27.64 -25.95
C ALA A 13 33.19 -26.54 -25.07
N LEU A 14 34.52 -26.32 -25.16
CA LEU A 14 35.18 -25.23 -24.44
C LEU A 14 34.75 -23.86 -24.97
N PHE A 15 34.58 -23.73 -26.30
CA PHE A 15 34.10 -22.50 -26.91
C PHE A 15 32.67 -22.19 -26.50
N LEU A 16 31.76 -23.18 -26.52
CA LEU A 16 30.38 -23.04 -26.06
C LEU A 16 30.33 -22.70 -24.55
N CYS A 17 31.13 -23.38 -23.72
CA CYS A 17 31.21 -23.09 -22.29
C CYS A 17 31.73 -21.66 -22.03
N GLY A 18 32.77 -21.23 -22.75
CA GLY A 18 33.29 -19.87 -22.70
C GLY A 18 32.25 -18.82 -23.11
N CYS A 19 31.48 -19.08 -24.18
CA CYS A 19 30.38 -18.22 -24.60
C CYS A 19 29.26 -18.15 -23.54
N CYS A 20 28.92 -19.27 -22.90
CA CYS A 20 27.94 -19.30 -21.82
C CYS A 20 28.38 -18.45 -20.61
N VAL A 21 29.64 -18.56 -20.19
CA VAL A 21 30.18 -17.76 -19.08
C VAL A 21 30.26 -16.27 -19.44
N ALA A 22 30.61 -15.93 -20.69
CA ALA A 22 30.61 -14.55 -21.15
C ALA A 22 29.18 -13.96 -21.25
N ALA A 23 28.21 -14.70 -21.78
CA ALA A 23 26.81 -14.28 -21.86
C ALA A 23 26.16 -14.13 -20.48
N LEU A 24 26.51 -15.00 -19.52
CA LEU A 24 26.06 -14.91 -18.13
C LEU A 24 26.83 -13.83 -17.34
N GLY A 25 28.08 -13.55 -17.71
CA GLY A 25 28.92 -12.50 -17.09
C GLY A 25 28.56 -11.08 -17.52
N VAL A 26 27.97 -10.90 -18.71
CA VAL A 26 27.42 -9.60 -19.18
C VAL A 26 26.08 -9.27 -18.50
N GLN A 27 25.49 -10.21 -17.76
CA GLN A 27 24.31 -9.97 -16.90
C GLN A 27 24.68 -9.66 -15.44
N ALA A 28 25.96 -9.41 -15.14
CA ALA A 28 26.43 -9.13 -13.79
C ALA A 28 26.52 -7.63 -13.44
N GLU A 29 26.22 -6.71 -14.35
CA GLU A 29 26.25 -5.27 -14.02
C GLU A 29 25.18 -4.43 -14.74
N GLU A 30 23.97 -4.97 -14.85
CA GLU A 30 22.78 -4.13 -14.83
C GLU A 30 21.71 -4.88 -14.03
N ARG A 31 22.03 -5.14 -12.75
CA ARG A 31 20.96 -5.04 -11.78
C ARG A 31 20.48 -3.61 -11.91
N CYS A 32 19.38 -3.40 -12.65
CA CYS A 32 18.47 -2.33 -12.29
C CYS A 32 18.45 -2.35 -10.77
N PRO A 33 18.71 -1.23 -10.06
CA PRO A 33 18.21 -1.17 -8.72
C PRO A 33 16.72 -1.39 -8.92
N ALA A 34 16.26 -2.62 -8.67
CA ALA A 34 14.97 -2.81 -8.08
C ALA A 34 15.13 -2.03 -6.78
N GLU A 35 14.95 -0.70 -6.87
CA GLU A 35 14.43 0.09 -5.80
C GLU A 35 13.26 -0.77 -5.37
N ARG A 36 13.48 -1.47 -4.24
CA ARG A 36 12.40 -2.03 -3.47
C ARG A 36 11.61 -0.78 -3.14
N HIS A 37 10.68 -0.44 -4.03
CA HIS A 37 9.67 0.57 -3.80
C HIS A 37 9.00 0.02 -2.55
N GLN A 38 9.43 0.51 -1.38
CA GLN A 38 8.66 0.37 -0.18
C GLN A 38 7.36 1.04 -0.56
N ALA A 39 6.35 0.23 -0.86
CA ALA A 39 5.04 0.73 -1.24
C ALA A 39 4.68 1.77 -0.17
N ALA A 40 4.39 3.00 -0.60
CA ALA A 40 4.06 4.07 0.33
C ALA A 40 2.93 3.59 1.24
N GLN A 41 3.20 3.53 2.54
CA GLN A 41 2.24 3.07 3.54
C GLN A 41 1.39 4.26 3.96
N TYR A 42 0.08 4.06 4.03
CA TYR A 42 -0.86 5.07 4.54
C TYR A 42 -1.68 4.48 5.67
N VAL A 43 -2.10 5.35 6.60
CA VAL A 43 -2.99 4.98 7.70
C VAL A 43 -4.40 5.48 7.33
N ALA A 44 -5.32 4.55 7.13
CA ALA A 44 -6.73 4.86 6.97
C ALA A 44 -7.44 4.86 8.33
N ALA A 45 -8.39 5.78 8.53
CA ALA A 45 -9.26 5.82 9.68
C ALA A 45 -10.72 5.86 9.22
N VAL A 46 -11.57 5.08 9.87
CA VAL A 46 -13.01 5.03 9.61
C VAL A 46 -13.72 5.13 10.96
N TYR A 47 -14.78 5.94 10.99
CA TYR A 47 -15.63 6.11 12.16
C TYR A 47 -17.05 5.71 11.81
N GLU A 48 -17.61 4.79 12.59
CA GLU A 48 -19.03 4.45 12.52
C GLU A 48 -19.82 5.45 13.34
N HIS A 49 -20.63 6.28 12.67
CA HIS A 49 -21.32 7.40 13.31
C HIS A 49 -22.70 7.01 13.82
N ARG A 50 -22.96 7.27 15.11
CA ARG A 50 -24.31 7.25 15.66
C ARG A 50 -24.98 8.60 15.39
N SER A 51 -25.72 8.66 14.27
CA SER A 51 -26.32 9.89 13.78
C SER A 51 -27.32 10.50 14.76
N ILE A 52 -27.21 11.81 14.98
CA ILE A 52 -28.26 12.61 15.64
C ILE A 52 -29.30 12.91 14.56
N LEU A 53 -30.49 12.33 14.73
CA LEU A 53 -31.59 12.45 13.78
C LEU A 53 -32.58 13.53 14.22
N SER A 54 -33.33 14.05 13.26
CA SER A 54 -34.48 14.89 13.56
C SER A 54 -35.47 14.11 14.47
N PRO A 55 -35.98 14.72 15.55
CA PRO A 55 -36.95 14.07 16.43
C PRO A 55 -38.23 13.65 15.70
N ASN A 56 -38.64 14.43 14.68
CA ASN A 56 -39.73 14.08 13.79
C ASN A 56 -39.29 14.25 12.33
N PRO A 57 -38.98 13.16 11.62
CA PRO A 57 -38.48 13.24 10.24
C PRO A 57 -39.53 13.67 9.22
N LEU A 58 -40.82 13.64 9.57
CA LEU A 58 -41.91 14.07 8.68
C LEU A 58 -42.29 15.54 8.88
N ALA A 59 -41.81 16.18 9.94
CA ALA A 59 -42.06 17.59 10.19
C ALA A 59 -41.19 18.45 9.27
N LEU A 60 -41.79 19.50 8.68
CA LEU A 60 -41.03 20.54 8.00
C LEU A 60 -40.20 21.30 9.03
N THR A 61 -38.90 21.42 8.79
CA THR A 61 -37.98 22.19 9.63
C THR A 61 -37.62 23.51 8.96
N SER A 62 -37.35 24.55 9.75
CA SER A 62 -36.79 25.79 9.21
C SER A 62 -35.36 25.54 8.75
N ARG A 63 -34.84 26.45 7.92
CA ARG A 63 -33.44 26.40 7.47
C ARG A 63 -32.48 26.43 8.66
N GLU A 64 -32.74 27.29 9.63
CA GLU A 64 -31.91 27.45 10.84
C GLU A 64 -31.86 26.16 11.65
N GLN A 65 -33.02 25.53 11.86
CA GLN A 65 -33.11 24.26 12.60
C GLN A 65 -32.39 23.12 11.88
N ALA A 66 -32.51 23.06 10.55
CA ALA A 66 -31.78 22.06 9.75
C ALA A 66 -30.26 22.24 9.86
N LEU A 67 -29.79 23.49 9.80
CA LEU A 67 -28.37 23.80 9.95
C LEU A 67 -27.86 23.49 11.35
N GLU A 68 -28.64 23.78 12.39
CA GLU A 68 -28.28 23.46 13.77
C GLU A 68 -28.10 21.95 13.97
N LEU A 69 -29.04 21.13 13.48
CA LEU A 69 -28.94 19.67 13.55
C LEU A 69 -27.72 19.13 12.78
N MET A 70 -27.42 19.71 11.60
CA MET A 70 -26.24 19.32 10.83
C MET A 70 -24.94 19.67 11.57
N ASN A 71 -24.87 20.87 12.15
CA ASN A 71 -23.70 21.30 12.91
C ASN A 71 -23.43 20.39 14.11
N GLN A 72 -24.47 19.96 14.84
CA GLN A 72 -24.30 19.00 15.94
C GLN A 72 -23.68 17.67 15.49
N ASN A 73 -24.03 17.18 14.29
CA ASN A 73 -23.38 15.98 13.74
C ASN A 73 -21.94 16.27 13.28
N LEU A 74 -21.68 17.46 12.73
CA LEU A 74 -20.34 17.88 12.29
C LEU A 74 -19.36 18.05 13.44
N ASP A 75 -19.82 18.55 14.60
CA ASP A 75 -18.99 18.69 15.80
C ASP A 75 -18.40 17.34 16.24
N ILE A 76 -19.20 16.26 16.14
CA ILE A 76 -18.75 14.89 16.42
C ILE A 76 -17.71 14.44 15.39
N TYR A 77 -17.94 14.70 14.10
CA TYR A 77 -16.97 14.35 13.06
C TYR A 77 -15.65 15.08 13.23
N GLU A 78 -15.66 16.35 13.66
CA GLU A 78 -14.46 17.13 13.92
C GLU A 78 -13.61 16.53 15.04
N GLU A 79 -14.25 16.06 16.12
CA GLU A 79 -13.56 15.33 17.19
C GLU A 79 -12.88 14.06 16.64
N GLN A 80 -13.61 13.25 15.87
CA GLN A 80 -13.08 11.99 15.33
C GLN A 80 -11.95 12.23 14.31
N VAL A 81 -12.05 13.27 13.49
CA VAL A 81 -10.98 13.69 12.57
C VAL A 81 -9.74 14.11 13.35
N THR A 82 -9.91 14.86 14.44
CA THR A 82 -8.80 15.30 15.29
C THR A 82 -8.10 14.11 15.94
N ILE A 83 -8.86 13.15 16.49
CA ILE A 83 -8.33 11.91 17.07
C ILE A 83 -7.60 11.08 16.00
N ALA A 84 -8.20 10.91 14.82
CA ALA A 84 -7.60 10.16 13.71
C ALA A 84 -6.27 10.80 13.27
N ALA A 85 -6.23 12.12 13.12
CA ALA A 85 -5.01 12.85 12.75
C ALA A 85 -3.92 12.73 13.84
N GLN A 86 -4.29 12.81 15.12
CA GLN A 86 -3.36 12.59 16.23
C GLN A 86 -2.77 11.17 16.19
N LYS A 87 -3.60 10.15 15.98
CA LYS A 87 -3.16 8.76 15.87
C LYS A 87 -2.29 8.52 14.63
N ALA A 88 -2.63 9.11 13.50
CA ALA A 88 -1.82 8.99 12.28
C ALA A 88 -0.41 9.57 12.47
N ARG A 89 -0.26 10.64 13.25
CA ARG A 89 1.07 11.20 13.59
C ARG A 89 1.88 10.33 14.54
N SER A 90 1.23 9.58 15.43
CA SER A 90 1.90 8.75 16.44
C SER A 90 2.02 7.27 16.06
N ALA A 91 1.36 6.83 14.98
CA ALA A 91 1.35 5.42 14.58
C ALA A 91 2.66 5.01 13.87
N PRO A 92 3.35 3.94 14.31
CA PRO A 92 4.29 3.23 13.46
C PRO A 92 3.51 2.60 12.29
N GLY A 93 4.08 2.58 11.08
CA GLY A 93 3.41 2.33 9.78
C GLY A 93 2.62 1.03 9.57
N SER A 94 2.31 0.27 10.62
CA SER A 94 1.55 -1.00 10.58
C SER A 94 0.49 -1.16 11.69
N ALA A 95 0.20 -0.15 12.51
CA ALA A 95 -0.76 -0.29 13.61
C ALA A 95 -2.22 -0.05 13.15
N CYS A 96 -3.04 -1.11 13.17
CA CYS A 96 -4.50 -1.02 13.01
C CYS A 96 -5.13 -0.61 14.35
N TRP A 97 -5.65 0.61 14.43
CA TRP A 97 -6.32 1.12 15.63
C TRP A 97 -7.84 1.04 15.49
N GLN A 98 -8.48 0.27 16.36
CA GLN A 98 -9.93 0.27 16.52
C GLN A 98 -10.29 1.10 17.76
N SER A 99 -10.83 2.31 17.57
CA SER A 99 -11.55 3.01 18.63
C SER A 99 -12.97 2.47 18.69
N ARG A 100 -13.26 1.68 19.72
CA ARG A 100 -14.63 1.45 20.16
C ARG A 100 -15.09 2.76 20.80
N ALA A 101 -16.12 3.38 20.24
CA ALA A 101 -16.85 4.44 20.93
C ALA A 101 -17.71 3.75 22.00
N ASP A 102 -17.35 3.93 23.26
CA ASP A 102 -18.20 3.54 24.39
C ASP A 102 -19.31 4.58 24.61
#